data_AF-B0WVF3-F1
#
_entry.id   AF-B0WVF3-F1
#
_cell.length_a   1.000
_cell.length_b   1.000
_cell.length_c   1.000
_cell.angle_alpha   90.00
_cell.angle_beta   90.00
_cell.angle_gamma   90.00
#
_symmetry.space_group_name_H-M   'P 1'
#
loop_
_entity.id
_entity.type
_entity.pdbx_description
1 polymer ?
#
loop_
_entity_poly.entity_id
_entity_poly.type
_entity_poly.pdbx_seq_one_letter_code
_entity_poly.pdbx_strand_id
1 'polypeptide(L)'
;MFDSGGIFRSHYLSDGTFVRQTTYTKIVDGAEIVVQEGEYSFIGIDKLRHKTTYIADENGYRAQASVSNMTGFIEDNIDPKVLGSLIG
;
A
#
# COMPACT_ATOMS: atom_id res chain seq x y z
N MET A 1 -7.81 14.22 20.74
CA MET A 1 -6.48 14.84 20.56
C MET A 1 -5.51 13.69 20.36
N PHE A 2 -5.00 13.49 19.15
CA PHE A 2 -3.96 12.49 18.87
C PHE A 2 -2.67 13.27 18.72
N ASP A 3 -1.72 13.11 19.64
CA ASP A 3 -0.38 13.65 19.50
C ASP A 3 0.61 12.48 19.62
N SER A 4 1.02 11.95 18.48
CA SER A 4 2.30 11.27 18.29
C SER A 4 2.57 11.21 16.78
N GLY A 5 3.62 11.90 16.34
CA GLY A 5 3.95 12.13 14.94
C GLY A 5 4.23 10.85 14.16
N GLY A 6 3.18 10.26 13.60
CA GLY A 6 3.31 9.09 12.75
C GLY A 6 4.13 9.39 11.48
N ILE A 7 5.04 8.50 11.11
CA ILE A 7 5.84 8.62 9.89
C ILE A 7 5.08 7.95 8.77
N PHE A 8 4.67 8.73 7.77
CA PHE A 8 4.16 8.23 6.50
C PHE A 8 5.20 8.37 5.40
N ARG A 9 5.44 7.29 4.64
CA ARG A 9 6.27 7.30 3.44
C ARG A 9 5.63 6.49 2.34
N SER A 10 5.63 7.02 1.12
CA SER A 10 5.30 6.27 -0.08
C SER A 10 6.24 6.64 -1.22
N HIS A 11 6.57 5.68 -2.08
CA HIS A 11 7.30 5.93 -3.32
C HIS A 11 6.97 4.87 -4.38
N TYR A 12 7.05 5.30 -5.64
CA TYR A 12 7.07 4.44 -6.80
C TYR A 12 8.52 4.34 -7.31
N LEU A 13 8.96 3.15 -7.66
CA LEU A 13 10.24 2.92 -8.34
C LEU A 13 10.01 2.89 -9.85
N SER A 14 11.08 3.08 -10.62
CA SER A 14 11.03 3.14 -12.08
C SER A 14 10.59 1.83 -12.74
N ASP A 15 10.65 0.71 -12.00
CA ASP A 15 10.18 -0.61 -12.44
C ASP A 15 8.67 -0.85 -12.17
N GLY A 16 7.95 0.16 -11.71
CA GLY A 16 6.52 0.06 -11.36
C GLY A 16 6.25 -0.51 -9.97
N THR A 17 7.30 -0.78 -9.19
CA THR A 17 7.16 -1.15 -7.78
C THR A 17 6.61 0.02 -6.98
N PHE A 18 5.64 -0.23 -6.11
CA PHE A 18 5.08 0.70 -5.15
C PHE A 18 5.38 0.23 -3.73
N VAL A 19 5.85 1.16 -2.92
CA VAL A 19 6.10 0.94 -1.49
C VAL A 19 5.37 2.01 -0.69
N ARG A 20 4.64 1.59 0.34
CA ARG A 20 4.06 2.47 1.37
C ARG A 20 4.41 1.93 2.74
N GLN A 21 4.71 2.84 3.67
CA GLN A 21 4.90 2.54 5.08
C GLN A 21 4.28 3.64 5.94
N THR A 22 3.60 3.21 6.99
CA THR A 22 3.10 4.08 8.06
C THR A 22 3.60 3.54 9.39
N THR A 23 4.14 4.41 10.24
CA THR A 23 4.50 4.08 11.62
C THR A 23 3.75 5.02 12.55
N TYR A 24 3.13 4.50 13.60
CA TYR A 24 2.42 5.28 14.62
C TYR A 24 2.52 4.59 15.98
N THR A 25 2.08 5.25 17.05
CA THR A 25 1.98 4.63 18.37
C THR A 25 0.53 4.48 18.81
N LYS A 26 0.25 3.40 19.55
CA LYS A 26 -1.04 3.15 20.20
C LYS A 26 -0.81 2.73 21.64
N ILE A 27 -1.78 2.96 22.52
CA ILE A 27 -1.71 2.48 23.90
C ILE A 27 -2.41 1.12 24.02
N VAL A 28 -1.72 0.13 24.58
CA VAL A 28 -2.26 -1.20 24.91
C VAL A 28 -1.93 -1.50 26.36
N ASP A 29 -2.95 -1.77 27.19
CA ASP A 29 -2.80 -2.06 28.63
C ASP A 29 -1.94 -1.03 29.39
N GLY A 30 -2.04 0.24 28.99
CA GLY A 30 -1.29 1.35 29.60
C GLY A 30 0.16 1.50 29.11
N ALA A 31 0.63 0.63 28.22
CA ALA A 31 1.93 0.73 27.56
C ALA A 31 1.80 1.35 26.17
N GLU A 32 2.79 2.16 25.77
CA GLU A 32 2.90 2.67 24.41
C GLU A 32 3.54 1.62 23.49
N ILE A 33 2.82 1.24 22.43
CA ILE A 33 3.21 0.26 21.43
C ILE A 33 3.43 0.97 20.10
N VAL A 34 4.58 0.72 19.47
CA VAL A 34 4.86 1.14 18.10
C VAL A 34 4.20 0.16 17.15
N VAL A 35 3.41 0.69 16.21
CA VAL A 35 2.78 -0.05 15.13
C VAL A 35 3.39 0.38 13.81
N GLN A 36 3.70 -0.60 12.96
CA GLN A 36 4.15 -0.36 11.60
C GLN A 36 3.27 -1.12 10.62
N GLU A 37 2.70 -0.39 9.68
CA GLU A 37 1.94 -0.93 8.56
C GLU A 37 2.69 -0.66 7.27
N GLY A 38 2.61 -1.60 6.32
CA GLY A 38 3.21 -1.37 5.01
C GLY A 38 2.51 -2.10 3.88
N GLU A 39 2.83 -1.64 2.69
CA GLU A 39 2.38 -2.18 1.42
C GLU A 39 3.56 -2.20 0.45
N TYR A 40 3.79 -3.34 -0.16
CA TYR A 40 4.72 -3.54 -1.25
C TYR A 40 3.96 -4.12 -2.43
N SER A 41 4.07 -3.53 -3.62
CA SER A 41 3.49 -4.13 -4.82
C SER A 41 4.35 -3.93 -6.04
N PHE A 42 4.35 -4.87 -6.97
CA PHE A 42 5.09 -4.80 -8.22
C PHE A 42 4.33 -5.53 -9.33
N ILE A 43 4.71 -5.26 -10.58
CA ILE A 43 4.20 -6.00 -11.74
C ILE A 43 5.19 -7.12 -12.06
N GLY A 44 4.73 -8.36 -11.98
CA GLY A 44 5.54 -9.53 -12.31
C GLY A 44 5.70 -9.73 -13.81
N ILE A 45 6.59 -10.64 -14.19
CA ILE A 45 6.77 -11.07 -15.59
C ILE A 45 5.51 -11.72 -16.18
N ASP A 46 4.63 -12.21 -15.31
CA ASP A 46 3.31 -12.74 -15.61
C ASP A 46 2.27 -11.65 -15.92
N LYS A 47 2.66 -10.37 -15.87
CA LYS A 47 1.80 -9.19 -16.02
C LYS A 47 0.72 -9.09 -14.94
N LEU A 48 0.88 -9.81 -13.83
CA LEU A 48 0.01 -9.69 -12.67
C LEU A 48 0.61 -8.70 -11.67
N ARG A 49 -0.26 -8.01 -10.94
CA ARG A 49 0.15 -7.21 -9.79
C ARG A 49 0.28 -8.13 -8.59
N HIS A 50 1.49 -8.23 -8.08
CA HIS A 50 1.79 -8.88 -6.81
C HIS A 50 1.76 -7.82 -5.73
N LYS A 51 0.96 -8.01 -4.69
CA LYS A 51 0.84 -7.08 -3.56
C LYS A 51 1.02 -7.85 -2.25
N THR A 52 1.80 -7.27 -1.35
CA THR A 52 1.95 -7.71 0.03
C THR A 52 1.60 -6.55 0.94
N THR A 53 0.68 -6.76 1.87
CA THR A 53 0.44 -5.85 2.99
C THR A 53 0.90 -6.50 4.28
N TYR A 54 1.33 -5.69 5.24
CA TYR A 54 1.71 -6.21 6.55
C TYR A 54 1.37 -5.24 7.68
N ILE A 55 1.26 -5.79 8.88
CA ILE A 55 1.20 -5.08 10.15
C ILE A 55 2.18 -5.73 11.13
N ALA A 56 2.93 -4.90 11.85
CA ALA A 56 3.79 -5.29 12.96
C ALA A 56 3.35 -4.50 14.21
N ASP A 57 2.95 -5.22 15.26
CA ASP A 57 2.47 -4.66 16.51
C ASP A 57 2.73 -5.62 17.70
N GLU A 58 2.07 -5.41 18.84
CA GLU A 58 2.18 -6.25 20.04
C GLU A 58 1.81 -7.72 19.82
N ASN A 59 1.03 -8.03 18.78
CA ASN A 59 0.63 -9.38 18.42
C ASN A 59 1.58 -10.02 17.38
N GLY A 60 2.73 -9.40 17.14
CA GLY A 60 3.75 -9.86 16.19
C GLY A 60 3.56 -9.35 14.76
N TYR A 61 4.33 -9.92 13.83
CA TYR A 61 4.27 -9.60 12.41
C TYR A 61 3.25 -10.46 11.69
N ARG A 62 2.36 -9.83 10.90
CA ARG A 62 1.36 -10.51 10.08
C ARG A 62 1.34 -9.89 8.69
N ALA A 63 1.42 -10.73 7.67
CA ALA A 63 1.40 -10.31 6.27
C ALA A 63 0.34 -11.05 5.47
N GLN A 64 -0.18 -10.38 4.46
CA GLN A 64 -1.10 -10.93 3.48
C GLN A 64 -0.59 -10.62 2.08
N ALA A 65 -0.46 -11.66 1.27
CA ALA A 65 -0.16 -11.53 -0.15
C ALA A 65 -1.45 -11.68 -0.97
N SER A 66 -1.57 -10.87 -2.01
CA SER A 66 -2.60 -11.00 -3.03
C SER A 66 -2.00 -10.81 -4.42
N VAL A 67 -2.58 -11.52 -5.38
CA VAL A 67 -2.22 -11.42 -6.78
C VAL A 67 -3.48 -11.00 -7.53
N SER A 68 -3.38 -9.95 -8.34
CA SER A 68 -4.52 -9.44 -9.11
C SER A 68 -4.11 -9.10 -10.54
N ASN A 69 -5.09 -9.16 -11.45
CA ASN A 69 -4.89 -8.65 -12.80
C ASN A 69 -4.75 -7.13 -12.75
N MET A 70 -3.81 -6.58 -13.53
CA MET A 70 -3.60 -5.14 -13.66
C MET A 70 -4.86 -4.41 -14.20
N THR A 71 -5.74 -5.12 -14.90
CA THR A 71 -7.00 -4.59 -15.46
C THR A 71 -8.02 -4.17 -14.41
N GLY A 72 -7.87 -4.56 -13.13
CA GLY A 72 -8.79 -4.17 -12.06
C GLY A 72 -8.83 -2.67 -11.74
N PHE A 73 -7.92 -1.85 -12.29
CA PHE A 73 -7.91 -0.39 -12.12
C PHE A 73 -8.41 0.40 -13.33
N ILE A 74 -8.65 -0.26 -14.47
CA ILE A 74 -9.02 0.40 -15.74
C ILE A 74 -10.46 0.12 -16.17
N GLU A 75 -11.35 -0.35 -15.30
CA GLU A 75 -12.77 -0.48 -15.72
C GLU A 75 -13.77 0.14 -14.75
N ASP A 76 -13.44 0.38 -13.48
CA ASP A 76 -14.48 0.79 -12.53
C ASP A 76 -14.69 2.30 -12.36
N ASN A 77 -13.81 3.19 -12.85
CA ASN A 77 -13.99 4.64 -12.63
C ASN A 77 -13.25 5.62 -13.59
N ILE A 78 -12.69 5.18 -14.73
CA ILE A 78 -12.12 6.12 -15.71
C ILE A 78 -13.16 6.41 -16.78
N ASP A 79 -13.65 7.65 -16.83
CA ASP A 79 -14.48 8.14 -17.94
C ASP A 79 -13.72 7.91 -19.26
N PRO A 80 -14.29 7.18 -20.24
CA PRO A 80 -13.65 6.90 -21.53
C PRO A 80 -13.14 8.15 -22.27
N LYS A 81 -13.69 9.33 -21.99
CA LYS A 81 -13.23 10.61 -22.55
C LYS A 81 -11.84 11.01 -22.08
N VAL A 82 -11.42 10.59 -20.89
CA VAL A 82 -10.07 10.86 -20.36
C VAL A 82 -9.01 10.11 -21.17
N LEU A 83 -9.35 8.91 -21.67
CA LEU A 83 -8.46 8.11 -22.51
C LEU A 83 -8.27 8.73 -23.91
N GLY A 84 -9.30 9.38 -24.45
CA GLY A 84 -9.23 10.08 -25.74
C GLY A 84 -8.30 11.30 -25.74
N SER A 85 -8.02 11.90 -24.58
CA SER A 85 -7.19 13.11 -24.48
C SER A 85 -5.68 12.83 -24.34
N LEU A 86 -5.26 11.59 -24.08
CA LEU A 86 -3.84 11.22 -23.92
C LEU A 86 -3.15 10.90 -25.27
N ILE A 87 -3.94 10.74 -26.33
CA ILE A 87 -3.53 10.40 -27.70
C ILE A 87 -3.85 11.53 -28.69
N GLY A 88 -4.01 12.76 -28.20
CA GLY A 88 -4.24 13.98 -28.99
C GLY A 88 -3.06 14.94 -28.95
#